data_AF-A0A4P5UUI1-F1
#
_entry.id   AF-A0A4P5UUI1-F1
#
_cell.length_a   1.000
_cell.length_b   1.000
_cell.length_c   1.000
_cell.angle_alpha   90.00
_cell.angle_beta   90.00
_cell.angle_gamma   90.00
#
_symmetry.space_group_name_H-M   'P 1'
#
loop_
_entity.id
_entity.type
_entity.pdbx_description
1 polymer ?
#
loop_
_entity_poly.entity_id
_entity_poly.type
_entity_poly.pdbx_seq_one_letter_code
_entity_poly.pdbx_strand_id
1 'polypeptide(L)'
;MSTYIVNPVEVRMKESSKGSIYQSIVAMGLRARQVNDQIKTQLTARMENVETDADESEGPNFDKLAISREFDILPKPIFIAMKETMDGKLTFRMNDDK
;
A
#
# COMPACT_ATOMS: atom_id res chain seq x y z
N MET A 1 -7.31 -2.42 -21.40
CA MET A 1 -7.77 -3.23 -20.25
C MET A 1 -7.02 -2.74 -19.02
N SER A 2 -7.73 -2.49 -17.92
CA SER A 2 -7.32 -1.60 -16.82
C SER A 2 -5.89 -1.86 -16.29
N THR A 3 -5.01 -0.87 -16.42
CA THR A 3 -3.66 -0.80 -15.80
C THR A 3 -3.69 -0.89 -14.27
N TYR A 4 -4.88 -0.83 -13.68
CA TYR A 4 -5.10 -0.77 -12.23
C TYR A 4 -5.75 -2.06 -11.72
N ILE A 5 -5.25 -2.53 -10.58
CA ILE A 5 -5.77 -3.69 -9.83
C ILE A 5 -7.24 -3.54 -9.38
N VAL A 6 -7.78 -2.32 -9.47
CA VAL A 6 -9.16 -1.95 -9.17
C VAL A 6 -9.53 -0.71 -9.99
N ASN A 7 -10.77 -0.63 -10.46
CA ASN A 7 -11.30 0.53 -11.17
C ASN A 7 -11.72 1.63 -10.18
N PRO A 8 -11.07 2.81 -10.13
CA PRO A 8 -11.42 3.88 -9.19
C PRO A 8 -12.84 4.42 -9.37
N VAL A 9 -13.37 4.37 -10.60
CA VAL A 9 -14.74 4.84 -10.88
C VAL A 9 -15.76 3.92 -10.21
N GLU A 10 -15.56 2.61 -10.29
CA GLU A 10 -16.42 1.62 -9.62
C GLU A 10 -16.35 1.76 -8.09
N VAL A 11 -15.14 1.95 -7.55
CA VAL A 11 -14.94 2.22 -6.12
C VAL A 11 -15.75 3.44 -5.70
N ARG A 12 -15.64 4.53 -6.46
CA ARG A 12 -16.39 5.76 -6.22
C ARG A 12 -17.90 5.51 -6.23
N MET A 13 -18.42 4.83 -7.25
CA MET A 13 -19.86 4.57 -7.36
C MET A 13 -20.38 3.70 -6.21
N LYS A 14 -19.63 2.66 -5.83
CA LYS A 14 -19.99 1.79 -4.70
C LYS A 14 -20.00 2.57 -3.38
N GLU A 15 -18.98 3.36 -3.11
CA GLU A 15 -18.91 4.11 -1.85
C GLU A 15 -19.93 5.26 -1.80
N SER A 16 -20.22 5.92 -2.92
CA SER A 16 -21.30 6.92 -3.01
C SER A 16 -22.68 6.34 -2.68
N SER A 17 -22.95 5.07 -3.00
CA SER A 17 -24.23 4.43 -2.66
C SER A 17 -24.44 4.20 -1.15
N LYS A 18 -23.39 4.28 -0.34
CA LYS A 18 -23.44 4.10 1.13
C LYS A 18 -23.72 5.40 1.89
N GLY A 19 -23.88 6.53 1.18
CA GLY A 19 -24.06 7.85 1.76
C GLY A 19 -22.83 8.74 1.58
N SER A 20 -22.16 9.10 2.68
CA SER A 20 -21.07 10.08 2.63
C SER A 20 -19.77 9.49 2.07
N ILE A 21 -19.48 9.79 0.81
CA ILE A 21 -18.24 9.41 0.14
C ILE A 21 -16.98 9.95 0.85
N TYR A 22 -17.08 11.09 1.56
CA TYR A 22 -15.96 11.70 2.25
C TYR A 22 -15.38 10.79 3.34
N GLN A 23 -16.23 10.03 4.03
CA GLN A 23 -15.80 9.07 5.03
C GLN A 23 -14.92 7.98 4.39
N SER A 24 -15.36 7.42 3.27
CA SER A 24 -14.60 6.42 2.52
C SER A 24 -13.29 6.98 1.98
N ILE A 25 -13.26 8.24 1.52
CA ILE A 25 -12.03 8.90 1.08
C ILE A 25 -11.02 9.00 2.23
N VAL A 26 -11.46 9.46 3.40
CA VAL A 26 -10.59 9.60 4.59
C VAL A 26 -10.11 8.22 5.05
N ALA A 27 -11.00 7.24 5.15
CA ALA A 27 -10.66 5.88 5.57
C ALA A 27 -9.64 5.23 4.62
N MET A 28 -9.85 5.32 3.31
CA MET A 28 -8.89 4.82 2.32
C MET A 28 -7.54 5.55 2.38
N GLY A 29 -7.55 6.86 2.63
CA GLY A 29 -6.32 7.64 2.81
C GLY A 29 -5.51 7.20 4.03
N LEU A 30 -6.18 6.96 5.16
CA LEU A 30 -5.55 6.42 6.37
C LEU A 30 -5.01 5.00 6.13
N ARG A 31 -5.80 4.15 5.48
CA ARG A 31 -5.37 2.79 5.13
C ARG A 31 -4.16 2.78 4.20
N ALA A 32 -4.13 3.65 3.19
CA ALA A 32 -3.01 3.77 2.28
C ALA A 32 -1.70 4.14 3.00
N ARG A 33 -1.77 4.96 4.06
CA ARG A 33 -0.59 5.27 4.91
C ARG A 33 -0.11 4.04 5.66
N GLN A 34 -1.01 3.26 6.26
CA GLN A 34 -0.65 2.01 6.93
C GLN A 34 0.05 1.03 5.97
N VAL A 35 -0.51 0.85 4.77
CA VAL A 35 0.07 -0.01 3.74
C VAL A 35 1.45 0.49 3.31
N ASN A 36 1.61 1.80 3.13
CA ASN A 36 2.90 2.41 2.81
C ASN A 36 3.95 2.16 3.89
N ASP A 37 3.57 2.31 5.16
CA ASP A 37 4.49 2.09 6.28
C ASP A 37 4.87 0.61 6.40
N GLN A 38 3.90 -0.30 6.21
CA GLN A 38 4.16 -1.75 6.13
C GLN A 38 5.16 -2.10 5.01
N ILE A 39 4.97 -1.53 3.81
CA ILE A 39 5.88 -1.74 2.68
C ILE A 39 7.29 -1.23 3.00
N LYS A 40 7.41 -0.03 3.58
CA LYS A 40 8.70 0.53 3.99
C LYS A 40 9.39 -0.34 5.02
N THR A 41 8.69 -0.78 6.06
CA THR A 41 9.25 -1.67 7.09
C THR A 41 9.73 -2.98 6.49
N GLN A 42 8.97 -3.59 5.58
CA GLN A 42 9.38 -4.82 4.91
C GLN A 42 10.60 -4.64 4.00
N LEU A 43 10.64 -3.54 3.25
CA LEU A 43 11.79 -3.19 2.40
C LEU A 43 13.04 -3.00 3.24
N THR A 44 12.99 -2.18 4.28
CA THR A 44 14.11 -1.93 5.19
C THR A 44 14.61 -3.22 5.82
N ALA A 45 13.71 -4.04 6.38
CA ALA A 45 14.09 -5.31 7.00
C ALA A 45 14.77 -6.27 6.00
N ARG A 46 14.30 -6.33 4.74
CA ARG A 46 14.93 -7.16 3.70
C ARG A 46 16.30 -6.63 3.27
N MET A 47 16.45 -5.31 3.18
CA MET A 47 17.73 -4.67 2.85
C MET A 47 18.78 -4.91 3.94
N GLU A 48 18.39 -4.79 5.22
CA GLU A 48 19.27 -5.05 6.38
C GLU A 48 19.72 -6.52 6.42
N ASN A 49 18.85 -7.47 6.06
CA ASN A 49 19.20 -8.90 6.03
C ASN A 49 20.23 -9.27 4.95
N VAL A 50 20.48 -8.42 3.96
CA VAL A 50 21.52 -8.63 2.95
C VAL A 50 22.91 -8.21 3.49
N GLU A 51 22.96 -7.45 4.60
CA GLU A 51 24.21 -6.94 5.16
C GLU A 51 24.63 -7.67 6.43
N THR A 52 25.51 -8.65 6.22
CA THR A 52 26.61 -8.96 7.14
C THR A 52 27.93 -9.31 6.42
N ASP A 53 27.89 -9.67 5.13
CA ASP A 53 29.07 -10.27 4.44
C ASP A 53 29.58 -9.54 3.18
N ALA A 54 28.93 -8.47 2.71
CA ALA A 54 29.35 -7.75 1.49
C ALA A 54 29.91 -6.37 1.84
N ASP A 55 31.23 -6.18 1.68
CA ASP A 55 31.87 -4.87 1.75
C ASP A 55 31.24 -3.93 0.71
N GLU A 56 30.67 -2.80 1.13
CA GLU A 56 30.13 -1.76 0.23
C GLU A 56 31.18 -1.19 -0.75
N SER A 57 32.46 -1.54 -0.56
CA SER A 57 33.58 -1.13 -1.40
C SER A 57 33.78 -1.97 -2.68
N GLU A 58 33.12 -3.12 -2.84
CA GLU A 58 33.31 -4.05 -3.98
C GLU A 58 32.33 -3.86 -5.16
N GLY A 59 31.66 -2.69 -5.24
CA GLY A 59 30.79 -2.35 -6.37
C GLY A 59 29.29 -2.56 -6.11
N PRO A 60 28.44 -2.65 -7.16
CA PRO A 60 26.99 -2.67 -6.98
C PRO A 60 26.51 -3.97 -6.34
N ASN A 61 25.78 -3.85 -5.22
CA ASN A 61 25.14 -4.98 -4.56
C ASN A 61 23.90 -5.44 -5.34
N PHE A 62 24.05 -6.54 -6.11
CA PHE A 62 22.99 -7.09 -6.95
C PHE A 62 21.80 -7.63 -6.15
N ASP A 63 22.01 -8.07 -4.91
CA ASP A 63 20.94 -8.59 -4.05
C ASP A 63 20.04 -7.45 -3.54
N LYS A 64 20.63 -6.33 -3.09
CA LYS A 64 19.89 -5.10 -2.77
C LYS A 64 19.10 -4.61 -4.00
N LEU A 65 19.69 -4.67 -5.20
CA LEU A 65 19.01 -4.28 -6.44
C LEU A 65 17.83 -5.20 -6.78
N ALA A 66 17.99 -6.51 -6.61
CA ALA A 66 16.92 -7.49 -6.82
C ALA A 66 15.75 -7.24 -5.86
N ILE A 67 16.04 -7.01 -4.58
CA ILE A 67 15.04 -6.65 -3.56
C ILE A 67 14.31 -5.38 -3.98
N SER A 68 15.03 -4.31 -4.36
CA SER A 68 14.38 -3.07 -4.80
C SER A 68 13.38 -3.29 -5.94
N ARG A 69 13.74 -4.11 -6.93
CA ARG A 69 12.86 -4.41 -8.08
C ARG A 69 11.58 -5.14 -7.69
N GLU A 70 11.61 -5.98 -6.65
CA GLU A 70 10.41 -6.65 -6.13
C GLU A 70 9.40 -5.66 -5.55
N PHE A 71 9.89 -4.58 -4.93
CA PHE A 71 9.01 -3.54 -4.36
C PHE A 71 8.55 -2.52 -5.40
N ASP A 72 9.32 -2.30 -6.48
CA ASP A 72 8.96 -1.37 -7.57
C ASP A 72 7.70 -1.81 -8.35
N ILE A 73 7.42 -3.11 -8.41
CA ILE A 73 6.24 -3.64 -9.10
C ILE A 73 4.96 -3.56 -8.24
N LEU A 74 5.08 -3.20 -6.96
CA LEU A 74 3.93 -3.16 -6.07
C LEU A 74 2.97 -2.03 -6.47
N PRO A 75 1.65 -2.29 -6.45
CA PRO A 75 0.66 -1.25 -6.68
C PRO A 75 0.81 -0.11 -5.67
N LYS A 76 0.53 1.13 -6.08
CA LYS A 76 0.55 2.26 -5.14
C LYS A 76 -0.38 1.96 -3.96
N PRO A 77 0.00 2.33 -2.72
CA PRO A 77 -0.77 2.00 -1.51
C PRO A 77 -2.26 2.37 -1.56
N ILE A 78 -2.60 3.47 -2.26
CA ILE A 78 -3.99 3.89 -2.44
C ILE A 78 -4.82 2.91 -3.28
N PHE A 79 -4.25 2.26 -4.28
CA PHE A 79 -4.96 1.24 -5.06
C PHE A 79 -5.19 -0.04 -4.26
N ILE A 80 -4.25 -0.37 -3.36
CA ILE A 80 -4.41 -1.49 -2.42
C ILE A 80 -5.58 -1.17 -1.47
N ALA A 81 -5.61 0.03 -0.88
CA ALA A 81 -6.72 0.47 -0.04
C ALA A 81 -8.06 0.48 -0.78
N MET A 82 -8.11 0.97 -2.03
CA MET A 82 -9.32 0.92 -2.86
C MET A 82 -9.78 -0.52 -3.14
N LYS A 83 -8.85 -1.44 -3.38
CA LYS A 83 -9.15 -2.86 -3.61
C LYS A 83 -9.69 -3.52 -2.33
N GLU A 84 -9.09 -3.25 -1.18
CA GLU A 84 -9.60 -3.73 0.13
C GLU A 84 -11.00 -3.19 0.43
N THR A 85 -11.28 -1.93 0.11
CA THR A 85 -12.63 -1.34 0.21
C THR A 85 -13.63 -2.05 -0.70
N MET A 86 -13.25 -2.30 -1.96
CA MET A 86 -14.09 -3.04 -2.92
C MET A 86 -14.37 -4.47 -2.46
N ASP A 87 -13.38 -5.13 -1.89
CA ASP A 87 -13.48 -6.49 -1.35
C ASP A 87 -14.19 -6.55 0.02
N GLY A 88 -14.55 -5.40 0.61
CA GLY A 88 -15.22 -5.34 1.91
C GLY A 88 -14.30 -5.67 3.10
N LYS A 89 -12.98 -5.60 2.92
CA LYS A 89 -11.96 -5.90 3.94
C LYS A 89 -11.62 -4.68 4.80
N LEU A 90 -11.93 -3.48 4.34
CA LEU A 90 -11.69 -2.24 5.09
C LEU A 90 -12.90 -1.89 5.95
N THR A 91 -12.70 -1.88 7.27
CA THR A 91 -13.67 -1.37 8.25
C THR A 91 -13.07 -0.18 8.99
N PHE A 92 -13.85 0.86 9.23
CA PHE A 92 -13.47 2.01 10.02
C PHE A 92 -14.60 2.38 10.98
N ARG A 93 -14.26 3.04 12.07
CA ARG A 93 -15.22 3.54 13.06
C ARG A 93 -14.97 5.01 13.29
N MET A 94 -16.04 5.75 13.52
CA MET A 94 -15.97 7.12 14.02
C MET A 94 -15.95 7.04 15.55
N ASN A 95 -15.06 7.81 16.18
CA ASN A 95 -15.08 7.97 17.62
C ASN A 95 -16.20 8.97 17.95
N ASP A 96 -17.44 8.51 18.00
CA ASP A 96 -18.59 9.34 18.36
C ASP A 96 -18.86 9.39 19.88
N ASP A 97 -17.99 8.82 20.71
CA ASP A 97 -18.16 8.83 22.18
C ASP A 97 -17.09 9.69 22.87
N LYS A 98 -17.47 10.93 23.16
CA LYS A 98 -17.07 11.68 24.36
C LYS A 98 -18.30 12.35 24.95
#